data_AF-A0A8J2MQG4-F1
#
_entry.id   AF-A0A8J2MQG4-F1
#
_cell.length_a   1.000
_cell.length_b   1.000
_cell.length_c   1.000
_cell.angle_alpha   90.00
_cell.angle_beta   90.00
_cell.angle_gamma   90.00
#
_symmetry.space_group_name_H-M   'P 1'
#
loop_
_entity.id
_entity.type
_entity.pdbx_description
1 polymer ?
#
loop_
_entity_poly.entity_id
_entity_poly.type
_entity_poly.pdbx_seq_one_letter_code
_entity_poly.pdbx_strand_id
1 'polypeptide(L)'
;MTLSSKAANTLLINHQDKWCNKSLKDKFKIDSKQQDQSTAMSSAVPPVECCGLSEGHKKVLNLKNFISQDPQAADFKWSLFVAACHTYRHNTCLKPFPPMYTKNECKDIEALREAIEIIPPLAIMFERLDDPKVYDEHQAAIDLLHWVLIVYPSESSREERWQNVMRGNSTFHAYHGSRLDNFHSIIHYGIQQHMSQNGLFGKGIYLSSELEVSLHWAHSGYGWGGSMLGRELSCVALCELVDHPDVKKGDTEEPSNSLKIAVGKKVPNKYYLALNSDLVRIRYILVYSKDLCAIRHSEINGVVGWFKQNKLLTLLLGYVVLLVSVGLSHNKNVERYYKLFIKKIGFD
;
A
#
# COMPACT_ATOMS: atom_id res chain seq x y z
N MET A 1 -10.92 -20.10 38.48
CA MET A 1 -10.81 -18.70 38.00
C MET A 1 -10.57 -18.75 36.50
N THR A 2 -11.61 -18.40 35.77
CA THR A 2 -11.74 -18.39 34.30
C THR A 2 -11.24 -17.04 33.76
N LEU A 3 -10.25 -17.06 32.86
CA LEU A 3 -9.82 -15.92 32.04
C LEU A 3 -9.53 -16.48 30.63
N SER A 4 -10.57 -16.64 29.82
CA SER A 4 -11.01 -15.70 28.77
C SER A 4 -9.96 -15.48 27.67
N SER A 5 -9.97 -16.43 26.74
CA SER A 5 -9.49 -16.32 25.36
C SER A 5 -10.16 -15.11 24.69
N LYS A 6 -9.37 -14.13 24.23
CA LYS A 6 -9.83 -13.09 23.31
C LYS A 6 -9.35 -13.43 21.91
N ALA A 7 -10.33 -13.73 21.07
CA ALA A 7 -10.20 -14.09 19.67
C ALA A 7 -9.41 -13.03 18.87
N ALA A 8 -8.41 -13.51 18.15
CA ALA A 8 -7.85 -12.79 17.01
C ALA A 8 -8.88 -12.85 15.87
N ASN A 9 -9.42 -11.71 15.46
CA ASN A 9 -10.22 -11.63 14.24
C ASN A 9 -9.29 -11.67 13.03
N THR A 10 -9.04 -12.89 12.55
CA THR A 10 -8.42 -13.16 11.26
C THR A 10 -9.42 -12.82 10.16
N LEU A 11 -9.18 -11.75 9.41
CA LEU A 11 -9.86 -11.51 8.13
C LEU A 11 -9.28 -12.48 7.10
N LEU A 12 -9.86 -13.67 7.02
CA LEU A 12 -9.69 -14.59 5.89
C LEU A 12 -10.51 -14.04 4.72
N ILE A 13 -9.85 -13.37 3.78
CA ILE A 13 -10.44 -13.07 2.48
C ILE A 13 -10.45 -14.38 1.68
N ASN A 14 -11.61 -15.03 1.70
CA ASN A 14 -11.86 -16.25 0.96
C ASN A 14 -12.19 -15.85 -0.50
N HIS A 15 -11.21 -15.96 -1.39
CA HIS A 15 -11.43 -15.76 -2.83
C HIS A 15 -10.87 -16.96 -3.59
N GLN A 16 -11.63 -18.04 -3.60
CA GLN A 16 -11.54 -19.09 -4.60
C GLN A 16 -12.93 -19.29 -5.21
N ASP A 17 -12.90 -19.57 -6.51
CA ASP A 17 -14.00 -20.02 -7.36
C ASP A 17 -14.93 -18.95 -7.93
N LYS A 18 -14.38 -18.21 -8.88
CA LYS A 18 -15.01 -17.98 -10.17
C LYS A 18 -13.91 -17.57 -11.14
N TRP A 19 -13.76 -18.35 -12.20
CA TRP A 19 -13.07 -18.09 -13.48
C TRP A 19 -12.18 -19.27 -13.86
N CYS A 20 -12.81 -20.37 -14.26
CA CYS A 20 -12.32 -21.17 -15.38
C CYS A 20 -13.51 -21.89 -16.04
N ASN A 21 -13.47 -21.96 -17.36
CA ASN A 21 -14.37 -22.66 -18.27
C ASN A 21 -15.70 -21.95 -18.63
N LYS A 22 -15.62 -21.09 -19.65
CA LYS A 22 -16.50 -21.23 -20.81
C LYS A 22 -15.78 -20.83 -22.10
N SER A 23 -15.68 -21.85 -22.96
CA SER A 23 -15.18 -21.90 -24.33
C SER A 23 -15.47 -20.64 -25.16
N LEU A 24 -14.41 -20.07 -25.73
CA LEU A 24 -14.40 -18.92 -26.63
C LEU A 24 -14.64 -19.31 -28.11
N LYS A 25 -15.46 -20.35 -28.37
CA LYS A 25 -15.71 -20.84 -29.75
C LYS A 25 -17.16 -20.84 -30.22
N ASP A 26 -18.14 -20.38 -29.42
CA ASP A 26 -19.57 -20.52 -29.76
C ASP A 26 -20.32 -19.22 -30.13
N LYS A 27 -19.66 -18.18 -30.64
CA LYS A 27 -20.39 -16.94 -31.03
C LYS A 27 -20.13 -16.34 -32.40
N PHE A 28 -19.46 -17.04 -33.32
CA PHE A 28 -19.43 -16.63 -34.72
C PHE A 28 -19.72 -17.81 -35.64
N LYS A 29 -21.02 -18.01 -35.91
CA LYS A 29 -21.52 -18.73 -37.08
C LYS A 29 -22.70 -17.96 -37.63
N ILE A 30 -22.45 -17.12 -38.63
CA ILE A 30 -23.48 -16.54 -39.49
C ILE A 30 -23.30 -17.22 -40.84
N ASP A 31 -24.21 -18.13 -41.15
CA ASP A 31 -24.33 -18.73 -42.47
C ASP A 31 -24.92 -17.70 -43.45
N SER A 32 -24.27 -17.64 -44.60
CA SER A 32 -24.62 -16.89 -45.80
C SER A 32 -25.93 -17.35 -46.45
N LYS A 33 -26.68 -16.41 -47.06
CA LYS A 33 -27.31 -16.61 -48.39
C LYS A 33 -27.60 -15.27 -49.09
N GLN A 34 -27.23 -15.23 -50.37
CA GLN A 34 -27.44 -14.22 -51.43
C GLN A 34 -28.96 -13.92 -51.62
N GLN A 35 -29.44 -12.84 -52.24
CA GLN A 35 -29.01 -12.16 -53.48
C GLN A 35 -29.83 -10.86 -53.72
N ASP A 36 -29.33 -10.03 -54.64
CA ASP A 36 -30.01 -9.06 -55.52
C ASP A 36 -30.05 -7.54 -55.24
N GLN A 37 -29.83 -6.85 -56.36
CA GLN A 37 -29.48 -5.45 -56.62
C GLN A 37 -30.70 -4.51 -56.60
N SER A 38 -30.52 -3.25 -56.20
CA SER A 38 -30.96 -2.08 -56.99
C SER A 38 -30.51 -0.74 -56.38
N THR A 39 -30.28 0.19 -57.29
CA THR A 39 -29.69 1.53 -57.19
C THR A 39 -30.71 2.59 -56.78
N ALA A 40 -30.37 3.56 -55.91
CA ALA A 40 -30.69 5.00 -56.05
C ALA A 40 -30.34 5.86 -54.80
N MET A 41 -29.42 6.82 -55.03
CA MET A 41 -29.37 8.22 -54.58
C MET A 41 -29.86 8.70 -53.18
N SER A 42 -28.89 9.27 -52.45
CA SER A 42 -28.92 10.60 -51.80
C SER A 42 -29.97 10.95 -50.74
N SER A 43 -29.56 11.03 -49.48
CA SER A 43 -29.66 12.29 -48.70
C SER A 43 -28.76 12.23 -47.46
N ALA A 44 -28.09 13.35 -47.18
CA ALA A 44 -27.12 13.52 -46.11
C ALA A 44 -27.82 13.71 -44.76
N VAL A 45 -27.43 12.91 -43.78
CA VAL A 45 -27.54 13.21 -42.34
C VAL A 45 -26.14 12.97 -41.77
N PRO A 46 -25.51 13.95 -41.09
CA PRO A 46 -24.18 13.73 -40.54
C PRO A 46 -24.26 12.61 -39.48
N PRO A 47 -23.29 11.68 -39.45
CA PRO A 47 -23.27 10.68 -38.40
C PRO A 47 -22.97 11.39 -37.10
N VAL A 48 -23.83 11.15 -36.11
CA VAL A 48 -23.58 11.47 -34.70
C VAL A 48 -22.19 10.94 -34.37
N GLU A 49 -21.25 11.85 -34.10
CA GLU A 49 -19.95 11.50 -33.52
C GLU A 49 -20.22 10.73 -32.23
N CYS A 50 -19.96 9.43 -32.22
CA CYS A 50 -19.74 8.69 -30.99
C CYS A 50 -18.52 9.33 -30.32
N CYS A 51 -18.78 10.30 -29.44
CA CYS A 51 -17.78 11.08 -28.74
C CYS A 51 -16.85 10.12 -27.98
N GLY A 52 -15.64 9.91 -28.52
CA GLY A 52 -14.58 9.22 -27.80
C GLY A 52 -14.28 10.03 -26.55
N LEU A 53 -14.58 9.49 -25.37
CA LEU A 53 -14.26 10.12 -24.10
C LEU A 53 -12.77 10.55 -24.11
N SER A 54 -12.48 11.78 -23.69
CA SER A 54 -11.11 12.25 -23.57
C SER A 54 -10.29 11.31 -22.68
N GLU A 55 -9.00 11.14 -22.97
CA GLU A 55 -8.13 10.23 -22.20
C GLU A 55 -8.14 10.54 -20.69
N GLY A 56 -8.28 11.82 -20.31
CA GLY A 56 -8.42 12.22 -18.91
C GLY A 56 -9.69 11.69 -18.25
N HIS A 57 -10.84 11.80 -18.93
CA HIS A 57 -12.11 11.27 -18.42
C HIS A 57 -12.06 9.75 -18.21
N LYS A 58 -11.39 9.01 -19.10
CA LYS A 58 -11.18 7.56 -18.93
C LYS A 58 -10.37 7.24 -17.68
N LYS A 59 -9.28 7.99 -17.41
CA LYS A 59 -8.45 7.80 -16.21
C LYS A 59 -9.23 8.05 -14.93
N VAL A 60 -10.00 9.14 -14.88
CA VAL A 60 -10.90 9.49 -13.75
C VAL A 60 -11.89 8.37 -13.48
N LEU A 61 -12.57 7.88 -14.51
CA LEU A 61 -13.56 6.81 -14.38
C LEU A 61 -12.93 5.50 -13.91
N ASN A 62 -11.78 5.11 -14.46
CA ASN A 62 -11.07 3.91 -14.04
C ASN A 62 -10.63 3.99 -12.57
N LEU A 63 -10.09 5.15 -12.15
CA LEU A 63 -9.70 5.39 -10.77
C LEU A 63 -10.88 5.29 -9.81
N LYS A 64 -12.00 5.94 -10.16
CA LYS A 64 -13.22 5.89 -9.36
C LYS A 64 -13.71 4.45 -9.20
N ASN A 65 -13.77 3.69 -10.29
CA ASN A 65 -14.17 2.29 -10.24
C ASN A 65 -13.22 1.46 -9.37
N PHE A 66 -11.90 1.61 -9.54
CA PHE A 66 -10.90 0.87 -8.77
C PHE A 66 -10.96 1.18 -7.26
N ILE A 67 -11.02 2.46 -6.88
CA ILE A 67 -11.12 2.88 -5.48
C ILE A 67 -12.43 2.41 -4.85
N SER A 68 -13.54 2.41 -5.60
CA SER A 68 -14.84 1.94 -5.10
C SER A 68 -14.89 0.42 -4.87
N GLN A 69 -14.13 -0.37 -5.63
CA GLN A 69 -14.11 -1.83 -5.50
C GLN A 69 -13.38 -2.27 -4.23
N ASP A 70 -12.21 -1.70 -3.96
CA ASP A 70 -11.42 -2.02 -2.76
C ASP A 70 -10.62 -0.78 -2.31
N PRO A 71 -11.22 0.08 -1.47
CA PRO A 71 -10.56 1.30 -1.02
C PRO A 71 -9.35 1.02 -0.13
N GLN A 72 -9.35 -0.08 0.63
CA GLN A 72 -8.24 -0.46 1.51
C GLN A 72 -7.05 -0.96 0.70
N ALA A 73 -7.27 -1.77 -0.34
CA ALA A 73 -6.18 -2.20 -1.21
C ALA A 73 -5.60 -1.05 -2.03
N ALA A 74 -6.44 -0.11 -2.49
CA ALA A 74 -5.97 1.10 -3.16
C ALA A 74 -5.10 1.96 -2.23
N ASP A 75 -5.57 2.21 -1.00
CA ASP A 75 -4.83 2.94 0.02
C ASP A 75 -3.52 2.24 0.40
N PHE A 76 -3.54 0.91 0.52
CA PHE A 76 -2.35 0.14 0.85
C PHE A 76 -1.30 0.21 -0.27
N LYS A 77 -1.70 -0.01 -1.53
CA LYS A 77 -0.80 0.12 -2.70
C LYS A 77 -0.18 1.51 -2.76
N TRP A 78 -1.00 2.55 -2.56
CA TRP A 78 -0.53 3.92 -2.52
C TRP A 78 0.44 4.17 -1.36
N SER A 79 0.13 3.66 -0.17
CA SER A 79 0.98 3.77 1.03
C SER A 79 2.36 3.13 0.83
N LEU A 80 2.41 1.97 0.16
CA LEU A 80 3.66 1.31 -0.18
C LEU A 80 4.48 2.10 -1.20
N PHE A 81 3.82 2.67 -2.21
CA PHE A 81 4.46 3.54 -3.20
C PHE A 81 5.10 4.78 -2.54
N VAL A 82 4.35 5.45 -1.65
CA VAL A 82 4.86 6.61 -0.89
C VAL A 82 6.03 6.22 0.00
N ALA A 83 5.96 5.09 0.71
CA ALA A 83 7.07 4.57 1.52
C ALA A 83 8.34 4.35 0.69
N ALA A 84 8.19 3.78 -0.51
CA ALA A 84 9.29 3.54 -1.44
C ALA A 84 9.88 4.84 -2.03
N CYS A 85 9.08 5.90 -2.15
CA CYS A 85 9.53 7.21 -2.64
C CYS A 85 10.29 8.03 -1.59
N HIS A 86 9.82 7.98 -0.34
CA HIS A 86 10.40 8.78 0.76
C HIS A 86 11.64 8.15 1.39
N THR A 87 11.92 6.88 1.11
CA THR A 87 13.16 6.25 1.60
C THR A 87 14.40 6.81 0.90
N TYR A 88 15.51 6.91 1.63
CA TYR A 88 16.82 7.23 1.05
C TYR A 88 17.28 6.17 0.04
N ARG A 89 16.66 4.98 0.06
CA ARG A 89 16.92 3.84 -0.85
C ARG A 89 15.98 3.81 -2.06
N HIS A 90 15.34 4.93 -2.41
CA HIS A 90 14.36 4.99 -3.50
C HIS A 90 14.90 4.46 -4.83
N ASN A 91 16.20 4.60 -5.12
CA ASN A 91 16.83 4.04 -6.32
C ASN A 91 16.67 2.51 -6.46
N THR A 92 16.64 1.79 -5.34
CA THR A 92 16.45 0.33 -5.32
C THR A 92 15.00 -0.07 -5.04
N CYS A 93 14.32 0.66 -4.14
CA CYS A 93 13.01 0.32 -3.62
C CYS A 93 11.84 0.79 -4.49
N LEU A 94 11.98 1.95 -5.16
CA LEU A 94 10.95 2.54 -6.01
C LEU A 94 11.03 1.96 -7.43
N LYS A 95 10.66 0.69 -7.53
CA LYS A 95 10.56 -0.05 -8.79
C LYS A 95 9.18 -0.71 -8.84
N PRO A 96 8.38 -0.52 -9.90
CA PRO A 96 8.63 0.35 -11.05
C PRO A 96 8.66 1.84 -10.65
N PHE A 97 9.29 2.67 -11.49
CA PHE A 97 9.35 4.12 -11.32
C PHE A 97 8.42 4.79 -12.34
N PRO A 98 7.64 5.82 -11.94
CA PRO A 98 6.67 6.46 -12.82
C PRO A 98 7.37 7.18 -14.01
N PRO A 99 7.03 6.83 -15.27
CA PRO A 99 7.75 7.32 -16.44
C PRO A 99 7.59 8.84 -16.64
N MET A 100 6.48 9.44 -16.19
CA MET A 100 6.28 10.90 -16.29
C MET A 100 7.24 11.73 -15.42
N TYR A 101 7.95 11.09 -14.48
CA TYR A 101 9.00 11.73 -13.67
C TYR A 101 10.40 11.30 -14.12
N THR A 102 10.55 10.76 -15.34
CA THR A 102 11.85 10.42 -15.93
C THR A 102 12.14 11.36 -17.08
N LYS A 103 13.24 12.12 -16.99
CA LYS A 103 13.68 13.04 -18.04
C LYS A 103 15.13 12.69 -18.42
N ASN A 104 15.39 12.40 -19.69
CA ASN A 104 16.73 12.04 -20.18
C ASN A 104 17.38 10.91 -19.35
N GLU A 105 16.63 9.84 -19.08
CA GLU A 105 17.03 8.69 -18.24
C GLU A 105 17.35 9.03 -16.77
N CYS A 106 17.20 10.30 -16.36
CA CYS A 106 17.34 10.75 -14.99
C CYS A 106 15.98 10.75 -14.30
N LYS A 107 15.92 10.15 -13.11
CA LYS A 107 14.72 10.11 -12.27
C LYS A 107 14.61 11.39 -11.46
N ASP A 108 13.54 12.15 -11.68
CA ASP A 108 13.22 13.37 -10.97
C ASP A 108 12.41 13.04 -9.70
N ILE A 109 13.13 12.59 -8.66
CA ILE A 109 12.50 12.14 -7.40
C ILE A 109 11.88 13.30 -6.62
N GLU A 110 12.44 14.51 -6.72
CA GLU A 110 11.92 15.66 -5.98
C GLU A 110 10.59 16.14 -6.57
N ALA A 111 10.48 16.25 -7.90
CA ALA A 111 9.20 16.54 -8.55
C ALA A 111 8.13 15.47 -8.24
N LEU A 112 8.53 14.20 -8.10
CA LEU A 112 7.62 13.13 -7.70
C LEU A 112 7.14 13.30 -6.25
N ARG A 113 8.01 13.70 -5.32
CA ARG A 113 7.64 13.97 -3.93
C ARG A 113 6.69 15.15 -3.81
N GLU A 114 6.96 16.24 -4.53
CA GLU A 114 6.06 17.40 -4.60
C GLU A 114 4.67 16.99 -5.08
N ALA A 115 4.59 16.14 -6.10
CA ALA A 115 3.31 15.63 -6.58
C ALA A 115 2.57 14.74 -5.55
N ILE A 116 3.30 13.95 -4.77
CA ILE A 116 2.73 13.12 -3.68
C ILE A 116 2.14 14.00 -2.57
N GLU A 117 2.79 15.12 -2.23
CA GLU A 117 2.33 16.02 -1.16
C GLU A 117 1.00 16.71 -1.48
N ILE A 118 0.70 16.92 -2.76
CA ILE A 118 -0.56 17.54 -3.22
C ILE A 118 -1.74 16.57 -3.11
N ILE A 119 -1.49 15.26 -3.11
CA ILE A 119 -2.55 14.23 -3.13
C ILE A 119 -3.21 14.12 -1.75
N PRO A 120 -4.52 14.44 -1.62
CA PRO A 120 -5.24 14.28 -0.36
C PRO A 120 -5.52 12.80 -0.07
N PRO A 121 -5.96 12.47 1.17
CA PRO A 121 -6.52 11.16 1.50
C PRO A 121 -7.47 10.62 0.40
N LEU A 122 -7.39 9.32 0.08
CA LEU A 122 -8.10 8.76 -1.08
C LEU A 122 -9.62 8.89 -0.96
N ALA A 123 -10.17 8.96 0.27
CA ALA A 123 -11.58 9.25 0.49
C ALA A 123 -11.98 10.63 -0.05
N ILE A 124 -11.17 11.66 0.23
CA ILE A 124 -11.39 13.01 -0.29
C ILE A 124 -11.16 13.04 -1.81
N MET A 125 -10.13 12.33 -2.29
CA MET A 125 -9.88 12.22 -3.72
C MET A 125 -11.09 11.59 -4.44
N PHE A 126 -11.69 10.55 -3.87
CA PHE A 126 -12.86 9.87 -4.43
C PHE A 126 -14.05 10.81 -4.61
N GLU A 127 -14.34 11.67 -3.62
CA GLU A 127 -15.39 12.70 -3.73
C GLU A 127 -15.07 13.72 -4.83
N ARG A 128 -13.79 14.12 -4.98
CA ARG A 128 -13.37 15.07 -6.02
C ARG A 128 -13.46 14.50 -7.44
N LEU A 129 -13.40 13.18 -7.61
CA LEU A 129 -13.51 12.53 -8.92
C LEU A 129 -14.91 12.70 -9.56
N ASP A 130 -15.90 13.21 -8.83
CA ASP A 130 -17.21 13.57 -9.37
C ASP A 130 -17.23 14.90 -10.14
N ASP A 131 -16.23 15.76 -9.94
CA ASP A 131 -16.14 17.04 -10.64
C ASP A 131 -15.65 16.83 -12.08
N PRO A 132 -16.41 17.27 -13.11
CA PRO A 132 -16.00 17.13 -14.51
C PRO A 132 -14.69 17.86 -14.86
N LYS A 133 -14.26 18.85 -14.07
CA LYS A 133 -13.01 19.61 -14.30
C LYS A 133 -11.82 19.09 -13.49
N VAL A 134 -12.00 18.07 -12.65
CA VAL A 134 -10.96 17.56 -11.75
C VAL A 134 -9.67 17.17 -12.47
N TYR A 135 -9.78 16.65 -13.70
CA TYR A 135 -8.61 16.25 -14.48
C TYR A 135 -7.76 17.46 -14.89
N ASP A 136 -8.41 18.56 -15.29
CA ASP A 136 -7.70 19.76 -15.74
C ASP A 136 -7.03 20.48 -14.56
N GLU A 137 -7.68 20.48 -13.39
CA GLU A 137 -7.16 21.11 -12.17
C GLU A 137 -6.08 20.28 -11.46
N HIS A 138 -6.16 18.95 -11.54
CA HIS A 138 -5.31 18.01 -10.79
C HIS A 138 -4.64 16.94 -11.67
N GLN A 139 -4.28 17.30 -12.91
CA GLN A 139 -3.75 16.36 -13.89
C GLN A 139 -2.60 15.48 -13.36
N ALA A 140 -1.58 16.09 -12.74
CA ALA A 140 -0.40 15.37 -12.25
C ALA A 140 -0.75 14.32 -11.17
N ALA A 141 -1.69 14.66 -10.28
CA ALA A 141 -2.17 13.77 -9.24
C ALA A 141 -2.96 12.59 -9.82
N ILE A 142 -3.87 12.88 -10.76
CA ILE A 142 -4.69 11.84 -11.41
C ILE A 142 -3.82 10.91 -12.24
N ASP A 143 -2.87 11.45 -13.00
CA ASP A 143 -1.96 10.65 -13.83
C ASP A 143 -1.08 9.74 -12.97
N LEU A 144 -0.56 10.24 -11.85
CA LEU A 144 0.25 9.46 -10.92
C LEU A 144 -0.58 8.37 -10.23
N LEU A 145 -1.76 8.70 -9.69
CA LEU A 145 -2.65 7.73 -9.05
C LEU A 145 -3.09 6.64 -10.04
N HIS A 146 -3.49 7.03 -11.24
CA HIS A 146 -3.91 6.09 -12.28
C HIS A 146 -2.75 5.15 -12.65
N TRP A 147 -1.53 5.67 -12.76
CA TRP A 147 -0.35 4.86 -13.05
C TRP A 147 -0.05 3.86 -11.94
N VAL A 148 -0.05 4.28 -10.66
CA VAL A 148 0.25 3.40 -9.52
C VAL A 148 -0.82 2.33 -9.31
N LEU A 149 -2.10 2.71 -9.38
CA LEU A 149 -3.19 1.82 -8.97
C LEU A 149 -3.69 0.90 -10.08
N ILE A 150 -3.65 1.34 -11.35
CA ILE A 150 -4.32 0.66 -12.46
C ILE A 150 -3.35 0.16 -13.53
N VAL A 151 -2.43 1.01 -14.00
CA VAL A 151 -1.63 0.71 -15.21
C VAL A 151 -0.69 -0.48 -15.03
N TYR A 152 -0.30 -0.80 -13.80
CA TYR A 152 0.66 -1.87 -13.54
C TYR A 152 0.06 -3.15 -12.94
N PRO A 153 -0.43 -4.07 -13.78
CA PRO A 153 -0.55 -5.49 -13.42
C PRO A 153 0.31 -6.35 -14.35
N SER A 154 1.61 -6.55 -14.03
CA SER A 154 2.49 -7.45 -14.80
C SER A 154 2.55 -8.88 -14.23
N GLU A 155 1.42 -9.43 -13.79
CA GLU A 155 1.39 -10.76 -13.17
C GLU A 155 1.49 -11.90 -14.19
N SER A 156 1.10 -11.69 -15.45
CA SER A 156 0.91 -12.79 -16.42
C SER A 156 2.16 -13.63 -16.65
N SER A 157 3.32 -13.01 -16.92
CA SER A 157 4.54 -13.76 -17.25
C SER A 157 5.15 -14.47 -16.04
N ARG A 158 5.05 -13.90 -14.84
CA ARG A 158 5.60 -14.49 -13.61
C ARG A 158 4.71 -15.61 -13.10
N GLU A 159 3.40 -15.38 -13.11
CA GLU A 159 2.41 -16.40 -12.77
C GLU A 159 2.57 -17.61 -13.70
N GLU A 160 2.72 -17.40 -15.01
CA GLU A 160 2.95 -18.49 -15.96
C GLU A 160 4.23 -19.28 -15.64
N ARG A 161 5.35 -18.61 -15.36
CA ARG A 161 6.61 -19.28 -14.96
C ARG A 161 6.44 -20.11 -13.69
N TRP A 162 5.81 -19.53 -12.66
CA TRP A 162 5.57 -20.23 -11.40
C TRP A 162 4.64 -21.44 -11.59
N GLN A 163 3.54 -21.28 -12.34
CA GLN A 163 2.62 -22.37 -12.67
C GLN A 163 3.32 -23.51 -13.43
N ASN A 164 4.21 -23.16 -14.36
CA ASN A 164 4.98 -24.17 -15.11
C ASN A 164 5.86 -25.03 -14.19
N VAL A 165 6.48 -24.42 -13.17
CA VAL A 165 7.32 -25.14 -12.19
C VAL A 165 6.47 -25.93 -11.18
N MET A 166 5.29 -25.41 -10.82
CA MET A 166 4.38 -26.06 -9.88
C MET A 166 3.78 -27.38 -10.41
N ARG A 167 3.59 -27.53 -11.73
CA ARG A 167 2.89 -28.68 -12.36
C ARG A 167 3.43 -30.08 -12.04
N GLY A 168 4.60 -30.21 -11.43
CA GLY A 168 5.20 -31.50 -11.02
C GLY A 168 5.53 -31.61 -9.54
N ASN A 169 5.22 -30.59 -8.73
CA ASN A 169 5.79 -30.43 -7.40
C ASN A 169 4.70 -30.04 -6.39
N SER A 170 4.83 -30.50 -5.14
CA SER A 170 4.00 -30.01 -4.04
C SER A 170 4.39 -28.58 -3.67
N THR A 171 3.48 -27.86 -3.01
CA THR A 171 3.76 -26.53 -2.47
C THR A 171 3.57 -26.50 -0.96
N PHE A 172 4.24 -25.57 -0.31
CA PHE A 172 4.08 -25.31 1.13
C PHE A 172 4.20 -23.81 1.41
N HIS A 173 3.76 -23.39 2.59
CA HIS A 173 3.73 -21.96 2.95
C HIS A 173 4.91 -21.57 3.84
N ALA A 174 5.42 -20.36 3.64
CA ALA A 174 6.40 -19.74 4.51
C ALA A 174 6.25 -18.22 4.54
N TYR A 175 6.72 -17.61 5.61
CA TYR A 175 6.69 -16.17 5.84
C TYR A 175 8.00 -15.52 5.37
N HIS A 176 7.88 -14.31 4.83
CA HIS A 176 8.99 -13.45 4.49
C HIS A 176 8.76 -12.05 5.05
N GLY A 177 9.62 -11.63 5.99
CA GLY A 177 9.63 -10.27 6.53
C GLY A 177 10.57 -9.38 5.73
N SER A 178 10.14 -8.14 5.47
CA SER A 178 10.98 -7.12 4.84
C SER A 178 10.61 -5.74 5.37
N ARG A 179 11.47 -4.74 5.11
CA ARG A 179 11.14 -3.35 5.43
C ARG A 179 9.98 -2.87 4.55
N LEU A 180 9.11 -2.02 5.08
CA LEU A 180 7.92 -1.52 4.39
C LEU A 180 8.22 -0.92 3.00
N ASP A 181 9.31 -0.15 2.89
CA ASP A 181 9.73 0.52 1.65
C ASP A 181 10.11 -0.47 0.53
N ASN A 182 10.41 -1.72 0.83
CA ASN A 182 10.66 -2.75 -0.18
C ASN A 182 9.37 -3.33 -0.78
N PHE A 183 8.23 -3.21 -0.09
CA PHE A 183 7.01 -3.93 -0.48
C PHE A 183 6.39 -3.44 -1.78
N HIS A 184 6.61 -2.17 -2.16
CA HIS A 184 6.25 -1.67 -3.49
C HIS A 184 6.88 -2.55 -4.59
N SER A 185 8.20 -2.70 -4.56
CA SER A 185 8.90 -3.55 -5.53
C SER A 185 8.60 -5.03 -5.38
N ILE A 186 8.35 -5.52 -4.16
CA ILE A 186 8.04 -6.94 -3.92
C ILE A 186 6.68 -7.30 -4.52
N ILE A 187 5.67 -6.43 -4.43
CA ILE A 187 4.35 -6.69 -5.03
C ILE A 187 4.47 -6.75 -6.56
N HIS A 188 5.20 -5.81 -7.15
CA HIS A 188 5.29 -5.70 -8.60
C HIS A 188 6.23 -6.73 -9.22
N TYR A 189 7.42 -6.95 -8.65
CA TYR A 189 8.45 -7.85 -9.22
C TYR A 189 8.60 -9.18 -8.49
N GLY A 190 7.91 -9.38 -7.36
CA GLY A 190 8.14 -10.54 -6.52
C GLY A 190 9.42 -10.36 -5.70
N ILE A 191 9.73 -11.34 -4.86
CA ILE A 191 10.95 -11.29 -4.05
C ILE A 191 12.13 -11.69 -4.93
N GLN A 192 12.97 -10.70 -5.24
CA GLN A 192 14.14 -10.91 -6.09
C GLN A 192 15.35 -11.34 -5.28
N GLN A 193 15.93 -12.49 -5.63
CA GLN A 193 17.10 -13.04 -4.92
C GLN A 193 18.30 -12.09 -4.93
N HIS A 194 18.56 -11.39 -6.04
CA HIS A 194 19.71 -10.48 -6.17
C HIS A 194 19.56 -9.18 -5.36
N MET A 195 18.32 -8.82 -4.98
CA MET A 195 18.05 -7.68 -4.10
C MET A 195 17.98 -8.09 -2.62
N SER A 196 17.95 -9.40 -2.35
CA SER A 196 17.95 -9.93 -0.99
C SER A 196 19.36 -9.86 -0.41
N GLN A 197 19.48 -9.44 0.85
CA GLN A 197 20.77 -9.42 1.52
C GLN A 197 21.28 -10.84 1.74
N ASN A 198 22.59 -11.05 1.52
CA ASN A 198 23.23 -12.31 1.86
C ASN A 198 23.17 -12.49 3.38
N GLY A 199 22.51 -13.56 3.82
CA GLY A 199 22.41 -13.90 5.23
C GLY A 199 23.44 -14.93 5.68
N LEU A 200 23.20 -15.47 6.86
CA LEU A 200 24.08 -16.44 7.54
C LEU A 200 24.26 -17.76 6.77
N PHE A 201 23.33 -18.14 5.90
CA PHE A 201 23.28 -19.43 5.22
C PHE A 201 23.62 -19.33 3.71
N GLY A 202 24.16 -18.18 3.28
CA GLY A 202 24.55 -17.93 1.90
C GLY A 202 23.58 -17.03 1.13
N LYS A 203 23.73 -17.00 -0.19
CA LYS A 203 22.89 -16.19 -1.10
C LYS A 203 21.58 -16.92 -1.37
N GLY A 204 20.46 -16.22 -1.21
CA GLY A 204 19.12 -16.77 -1.45
C GLY A 204 18.05 -15.87 -0.86
N ILE A 205 16.80 -16.20 -1.14
CA ILE A 205 15.64 -15.59 -0.49
C ILE A 205 15.43 -16.33 0.83
N TYR A 206 15.43 -15.58 1.92
CA TYR A 206 15.22 -16.10 3.26
C TYR A 206 13.74 -16.07 3.61
N LEU A 207 13.19 -17.23 3.94
CA LEU A 207 11.82 -17.40 4.42
C LEU A 207 11.83 -18.25 5.70
N SER A 208 10.72 -18.26 6.42
CA SER A 208 10.58 -19.04 7.65
C SER A 208 9.21 -19.69 7.76
N SER A 209 9.13 -20.89 8.35
CA SER A 209 7.85 -21.50 8.72
C SER A 209 7.16 -20.76 9.86
N GLU A 210 7.92 -20.00 10.66
CA GLU A 210 7.43 -19.27 11.82
C GLU A 210 7.23 -17.78 11.50
N LEU A 211 6.04 -17.28 11.79
CA LEU A 211 5.71 -15.86 11.61
C LEU A 211 6.58 -14.97 12.51
N GLU A 212 6.81 -15.38 13.76
CA GLU A 212 7.59 -14.62 14.75
C GLU A 212 9.02 -14.34 14.26
N VAL A 213 9.66 -15.33 13.63
CA VAL A 213 10.99 -15.17 13.03
C VAL A 213 10.98 -14.11 11.92
N SER A 214 9.93 -14.10 11.08
CA SER A 214 9.79 -13.12 9.99
C SER A 214 9.44 -11.72 10.49
N LEU A 215 8.70 -11.60 11.60
CA LEU A 215 8.35 -10.31 12.19
C LEU A 215 9.57 -9.48 12.61
N HIS A 216 10.66 -10.12 13.03
CA HIS A 216 11.92 -9.43 13.35
C HIS A 216 12.51 -8.68 12.15
N TRP A 217 12.20 -9.13 10.92
CA TRP A 217 12.65 -8.49 9.68
C TRP A 217 11.63 -7.47 9.14
N ALA A 218 10.38 -7.56 9.59
CA ALA A 218 9.26 -6.70 9.22
C ALA A 218 9.29 -5.37 9.98
N HIS A 219 10.34 -4.59 9.76
CA HIS A 219 10.49 -3.28 10.40
C HIS A 219 9.35 -2.34 9.99
N SER A 220 8.73 -1.69 10.99
CA SER A 220 7.76 -0.65 10.72
C SER A 220 8.39 0.51 9.97
N GLY A 221 7.67 1.04 8.99
CA GLY A 221 8.05 2.22 8.23
C GLY A 221 6.91 3.21 8.15
N TYR A 222 7.24 4.44 7.77
CA TYR A 222 6.25 5.45 7.41
C TYR A 222 5.68 5.12 6.02
N GLY A 223 4.38 4.88 5.96
CA GLY A 223 3.63 4.70 4.72
C GLY A 223 3.22 6.03 4.14
N TRP A 224 1.96 6.40 4.33
CA TRP A 224 1.40 7.67 3.87
C TRP A 224 0.62 8.37 4.98
N GLY A 225 0.82 9.69 5.12
CA GLY A 225 0.20 10.49 6.18
C GLY A 225 -1.32 10.54 6.12
N GLY A 226 -1.89 10.39 4.92
CA GLY A 226 -3.32 10.34 4.63
C GLY A 226 -3.91 8.93 4.55
N SER A 227 -3.13 7.90 4.89
CA SER A 227 -3.55 6.50 4.79
C SER A 227 -4.67 6.16 5.77
N MET A 228 -5.69 5.45 5.30
CA MET A 228 -6.75 4.92 6.16
C MET A 228 -6.28 3.75 7.04
N LEU A 229 -5.20 3.07 6.66
CA LEU A 229 -4.60 1.96 7.42
C LEU A 229 -3.71 2.45 8.56
N GLY A 230 -3.31 3.73 8.53
CA GLY A 230 -2.41 4.34 9.52
C GLY A 230 -1.10 4.79 8.88
N ARG A 231 -0.38 5.67 9.59
CA ARG A 231 0.82 6.31 9.04
C ARG A 231 2.04 5.40 9.16
N GLU A 232 2.09 4.60 10.22
CA GLU A 232 3.14 3.61 10.44
C GLU A 232 2.64 2.19 10.22
N LEU A 233 3.22 1.52 9.21
CA LEU A 233 2.87 0.17 8.80
C LEU A 233 4.08 -0.77 8.89
N SER A 234 3.83 -2.03 9.20
CA SER A 234 4.76 -3.15 9.06
C SER A 234 4.09 -4.26 8.25
N CYS A 235 4.86 -4.96 7.43
CA CYS A 235 4.33 -5.96 6.49
C CYS A 235 5.12 -7.27 6.54
N VAL A 236 4.42 -8.39 6.50
CA VAL A 236 4.99 -9.73 6.30
C VAL A 236 4.29 -10.38 5.10
N ALA A 237 5.05 -10.89 4.14
CA ALA A 237 4.50 -11.67 3.04
C ALA A 237 4.32 -13.13 3.47
N LEU A 238 3.14 -13.69 3.23
CA LEU A 238 2.91 -15.14 3.24
C LEU A 238 3.10 -15.64 1.80
N CYS A 239 4.14 -16.44 1.63
CA CYS A 239 4.55 -16.98 0.36
C CYS A 239 4.19 -18.46 0.24
N GLU A 240 3.81 -18.87 -0.96
CA GLU A 240 3.72 -20.25 -1.38
C GLU A 240 5.00 -20.61 -2.12
N LEU A 241 5.67 -21.67 -1.65
CA LEU A 241 6.95 -22.15 -2.16
C LEU A 241 6.73 -23.50 -2.82
N VAL A 242 7.37 -23.70 -3.97
CA VAL A 242 7.42 -24.99 -4.63
C VAL A 242 8.46 -25.87 -3.95
N ASP A 243 8.10 -27.11 -3.63
CA ASP A 243 9.02 -28.12 -3.10
C ASP A 243 9.97 -28.58 -4.20
N HIS A 244 11.14 -27.95 -4.27
CA HIS A 244 12.11 -28.10 -5.34
C HIS A 244 13.52 -28.23 -4.74
N PRO A 245 14.47 -28.98 -5.36
CA PRO A 245 15.85 -29.11 -4.86
C PRO A 245 16.60 -27.78 -4.65
N ASP A 246 16.18 -26.71 -5.33
CA ASP A 246 16.73 -25.36 -5.18
C ASP A 246 16.18 -24.60 -3.95
N VAL A 247 15.27 -25.22 -3.19
CA VAL A 247 14.80 -24.72 -1.89
C VAL A 247 15.44 -25.56 -0.80
N LYS A 248 16.42 -24.99 -0.10
CA LYS A 248 17.05 -25.66 1.04
C LYS A 248 16.14 -25.55 2.25
N LYS A 249 15.65 -26.70 2.70
CA LYS A 249 14.98 -26.86 3.99
C LYS A 249 16.01 -27.19 5.05
N GLY A 250 15.79 -26.73 6.27
CA GLY A 250 16.63 -27.15 7.39
C GLY A 250 16.27 -28.58 7.80
N ASP A 251 17.28 -29.44 7.96
CA ASP A 251 17.13 -30.85 8.35
C ASP A 251 17.53 -31.13 9.81
N THR A 252 17.93 -30.10 10.58
CA THR A 252 18.51 -30.26 11.92
C THR A 252 17.54 -29.78 13.02
N GLU A 253 17.00 -30.72 13.80
CA GLU A 253 16.22 -30.46 15.03
C GLU A 253 17.07 -30.01 16.23
N GLU A 254 18.35 -29.67 16.04
CA GLU A 254 19.20 -29.28 17.17
C GLU A 254 18.81 -27.89 17.71
N PRO A 255 18.55 -27.77 19.03
CA PRO A 255 18.26 -26.50 19.67
C PRO A 255 19.54 -25.65 19.69
N SER A 256 19.71 -24.78 18.69
CA SER A 256 20.90 -23.97 18.53
C SER A 256 20.97 -22.83 19.57
N ASN A 257 21.30 -23.14 20.82
CA ASN A 257 21.82 -22.15 21.77
C ASN A 257 23.35 -21.97 21.64
N SER A 258 24.00 -22.75 20.78
CA SER A 258 25.44 -22.63 20.50
C SER A 258 25.69 -22.16 19.08
N LEU A 259 25.90 -20.86 18.95
CA LEU A 259 26.35 -20.16 17.74
C LEU A 259 27.81 -20.53 17.40
N LYS A 260 28.12 -21.81 17.13
CA LYS A 260 29.43 -22.20 16.62
C LYS A 260 29.46 -21.96 15.10
N ILE A 261 30.21 -20.93 14.71
CA ILE A 261 30.44 -20.50 13.33
C ILE A 261 31.37 -21.53 12.67
N ALA A 262 30.80 -22.59 12.11
CA ALA A 262 31.47 -23.38 11.09
C ALA A 262 31.09 -22.83 9.70
N VAL A 263 32.10 -22.52 8.91
CA VAL A 263 31.98 -22.10 7.50
C VAL A 263 31.40 -23.28 6.72
N GLY A 264 30.11 -23.18 6.36
CA GLY A 264 29.33 -24.27 5.74
C GLY A 264 27.99 -24.55 6.43
N LYS A 265 27.29 -23.51 6.93
CA LYS A 265 26.18 -23.62 7.88
C LYS A 265 24.97 -24.36 7.32
N LYS A 266 24.58 -25.46 7.97
CA LYS A 266 23.24 -26.07 7.83
C LYS A 266 22.17 -25.04 8.20
N VAL A 267 21.08 -25.03 7.44
CA VAL A 267 19.91 -24.18 7.69
C VAL A 267 19.11 -24.80 8.85
N PRO A 268 18.69 -24.05 9.88
CA PRO A 268 17.82 -24.58 10.94
C PRO A 268 16.42 -24.90 10.40
N ASN A 269 15.69 -25.85 11.02
CA ASN A 269 14.38 -26.34 10.53
C ASN A 269 13.32 -25.27 10.29
N LYS A 270 13.43 -24.14 10.97
CA LYS A 270 12.49 -23.02 10.85
C LYS A 270 12.76 -22.09 9.67
N TYR A 271 13.88 -22.25 8.96
CA TYR A 271 14.24 -21.40 7.82
C TYR A 271 14.18 -22.18 6.51
N TYR A 272 13.79 -21.47 5.45
CA TYR A 272 13.86 -21.92 4.08
C TYR A 272 14.72 -20.95 3.29
N LEU A 273 15.60 -21.49 2.45
CA LEU A 273 16.43 -20.69 1.55
C LEU A 273 16.10 -21.05 0.11
N ALA A 274 15.37 -20.18 -0.58
CA ALA A 274 15.06 -20.35 -1.99
C ALA A 274 16.14 -19.70 -2.85
N LEU A 275 16.79 -20.49 -3.72
CA LEU A 275 17.84 -19.99 -4.61
C LEU A 275 17.27 -19.33 -5.87
N ASN A 276 16.06 -19.67 -6.28
CA ASN A 276 15.39 -19.08 -7.43
C ASN A 276 14.15 -18.28 -7.00
N SER A 277 13.96 -17.11 -7.61
CA SER A 277 12.80 -16.24 -7.37
C SER A 277 11.52 -16.81 -7.99
N ASP A 278 11.61 -17.61 -9.05
CA ASP A 278 10.45 -18.24 -9.69
C ASP A 278 9.81 -19.36 -8.84
N LEU A 279 10.46 -19.79 -7.75
CA LEU A 279 9.93 -20.80 -6.83
C LEU A 279 9.06 -20.21 -5.71
N VAL A 280 9.07 -18.89 -5.56
CA VAL A 280 8.41 -18.17 -4.48
C VAL A 280 7.30 -17.31 -5.05
N ARG A 281 6.07 -17.55 -4.61
CA ARG A 281 4.90 -16.75 -4.99
C ARG A 281 4.29 -16.12 -3.75
N ILE A 282 4.03 -14.83 -3.79
CA ILE A 282 3.35 -14.13 -2.71
C ILE A 282 1.85 -14.39 -2.83
N ARG A 283 1.23 -14.87 -1.75
CA ARG A 283 -0.21 -15.16 -1.70
C ARG A 283 -0.96 -14.13 -0.88
N TYR A 284 -0.40 -13.74 0.26
CA TYR A 284 -1.01 -12.78 1.17
C TYR A 284 0.04 -11.83 1.74
N ILE A 285 -0.39 -10.64 2.14
CA ILE A 285 0.42 -9.69 2.90
C ILE A 285 -0.30 -9.42 4.21
N LEU A 286 0.37 -9.74 5.32
CA LEU A 286 -0.06 -9.41 6.66
C LEU A 286 0.38 -7.99 6.97
N VAL A 287 -0.59 -7.09 7.20
CA VAL A 287 -0.33 -5.68 7.47
C VAL A 287 -0.60 -5.39 8.95
N TYR A 288 0.41 -4.85 9.62
CA TYR A 288 0.34 -4.41 11.01
C TYR A 288 0.41 -2.88 11.03
N SER A 289 -0.62 -2.25 11.58
CA SER A 289 -0.63 -0.82 11.82
C SER A 289 -0.34 -0.54 13.29
N LYS A 290 0.60 0.38 13.54
CA LYS A 290 0.83 0.90 14.91
C LYS A 290 -0.24 1.91 15.32
N ASP A 291 -0.91 2.52 14.34
CA ASP A 291 -1.88 3.59 14.54
C ASP A 291 -3.33 3.07 14.43
N LEU A 292 -3.69 2.05 15.21
CA LEU A 292 -5.08 1.59 15.31
C LEU A 292 -6.05 2.67 15.84
N CYS A 293 -5.55 3.85 16.24
CA CYS A 293 -6.36 5.01 16.61
C CYS A 293 -6.91 5.80 15.40
N ALA A 294 -6.33 5.68 14.19
CA ALA A 294 -6.83 6.42 13.01
C ALA A 294 -8.15 5.84 12.46
N ILE A 295 -8.39 4.54 12.60
CA ILE A 295 -9.63 3.88 12.16
C ILE A 295 -10.85 4.35 12.99
N ARG A 296 -10.64 4.91 14.19
CA ARG A 296 -11.70 5.48 15.03
C ARG A 296 -11.96 6.97 14.79
N HIS A 297 -11.26 7.60 13.85
CA HIS A 297 -11.25 9.06 13.71
C HIS A 297 -12.39 9.63 12.85
N SER A 298 -13.47 8.88 12.64
CA SER A 298 -14.72 9.39 12.03
C SER A 298 -15.73 9.96 13.02
N GLU A 299 -15.46 10.01 14.34
CA GLU A 299 -16.48 10.43 15.33
C GLU A 299 -16.02 11.36 16.46
N ILE A 300 -14.98 12.20 16.28
CA ILE A 300 -14.75 13.31 17.22
C ILE A 300 -14.73 14.64 16.48
N ASN A 301 -15.91 15.04 16.02
CA ASN A 301 -16.19 16.39 15.57
C ASN A 301 -16.01 17.36 16.75
N GLY A 302 -14.92 18.12 16.78
CA GLY A 302 -14.77 19.22 17.73
C GLY A 302 -13.34 19.69 17.97
N VAL A 303 -13.23 20.84 18.64
CA VAL A 303 -11.98 21.52 19.01
C VAL A 303 -11.04 20.59 19.80
N VAL A 304 -11.59 19.68 20.61
CA VAL A 304 -10.82 18.70 21.40
C VAL A 304 -10.11 17.66 20.51
N GLY A 305 -10.74 17.24 19.40
CA GLY A 305 -10.12 16.36 18.42
C GLY A 305 -8.96 17.05 17.70
N TRP A 306 -9.16 18.33 17.34
CA TRP A 306 -8.13 19.16 16.72
C TRP A 306 -6.91 19.39 17.65
N PHE A 307 -7.13 19.64 18.95
CA PHE A 307 -6.04 19.76 19.94
C PHE A 307 -5.26 18.44 20.12
N LYS A 308 -5.95 17.29 20.13
CA LYS A 308 -5.27 15.99 20.22
C LYS A 308 -4.42 15.68 18.99
N GLN A 309 -4.86 16.12 17.81
CA GLN A 309 -4.14 15.93 16.56
C GLN A 309 -2.91 16.83 16.45
N ASN A 310 -3.01 18.08 16.93
CA ASN A 310 -1.96 19.09 16.82
C ASN A 310 -1.20 19.27 18.14
N LYS A 311 -0.50 18.22 18.60
CA LYS A 311 0.21 18.21 19.89
C LYS A 311 1.19 19.39 20.05
N LEU A 312 1.97 19.70 19.00
CA LEU A 312 2.96 20.79 19.03
C LEU A 312 2.29 22.17 19.12
N LEU A 313 1.28 22.43 18.29
CA LEU A 313 0.55 23.70 18.30
C LEU A 313 -0.20 23.90 19.61
N THR A 314 -0.75 22.83 20.18
CA THR A 314 -1.39 22.83 21.50
C THR A 314 -0.38 23.18 22.60
N LEU A 315 0.84 22.61 22.55
CA LEU A 315 1.91 22.95 23.49
C LEU A 315 2.35 24.41 23.34
N LEU A 316 2.48 24.92 22.11
CA LEU A 316 2.83 26.31 21.85
C LEU A 316 1.75 27.28 22.34
N LEU A 317 0.47 27.00 22.04
CA LEU A 317 -0.66 27.79 22.54
C LEU A 317 -0.72 27.77 24.07
N GLY A 318 -0.56 26.60 24.69
CA GLY A 318 -0.48 26.47 26.14
C GLY A 318 0.68 27.27 26.75
N TYR A 319 1.84 27.26 26.10
CA TYR A 319 2.99 28.05 26.51
C TYR A 319 2.74 29.56 26.42
N VAL A 320 2.12 30.03 25.34
CA VAL A 320 1.72 31.45 25.20
C VAL A 320 0.74 31.86 26.29
N VAL A 321 -0.28 31.03 26.58
CA VAL A 321 -1.25 31.30 27.66
C VAL A 321 -0.55 31.35 29.03
N LEU A 322 0.42 30.47 29.28
CA LEU A 322 1.22 30.48 30.50
C LEU A 322 2.04 31.77 30.62
N LEU A 323 2.72 32.19 29.55
CA LEU A 323 3.49 33.43 29.54
C LEU A 323 2.61 34.66 29.79
N VAL A 324 1.43 34.72 29.17
CA VAL A 324 0.45 35.79 29.40
C VAL A 324 -0.03 35.78 30.85
N SER A 325 -0.32 34.60 31.41
CA SER A 325 -0.77 34.46 32.81
C SER A 325 0.29 34.93 33.81
N VAL A 326 1.55 34.55 33.59
CA VAL A 326 2.68 35.02 34.41
C VAL A 326 2.86 36.54 34.27
N GLY A 327 2.78 37.07 33.05
CA GLY A 327 2.90 38.51 32.79
C GLY A 327 1.77 39.33 33.42
N LEU A 328 0.53 38.82 33.40
CA LEU A 328 -0.62 39.47 34.04
C LEU A 328 -0.56 39.40 35.57
N SER A 329 -0.08 38.28 36.13
CA SER A 329 0.10 38.10 37.58
C SER A 329 1.09 39.12 38.18
N HIS A 330 2.12 39.50 37.41
CA HIS A 330 3.12 40.45 37.87
C HIS A 330 2.73 41.93 37.65
N ASN A 331 1.52 42.21 37.12
CA ASN A 331 1.06 43.55 36.83
C ASN A 331 0.13 44.10 37.94
N LYS A 332 0.64 45.10 38.68
CA LYS A 332 -0.08 45.78 39.79
C LYS A 332 -1.43 46.39 39.37
N ASN A 333 -1.61 46.75 38.09
CA ASN A 333 -2.88 47.28 37.59
C ASN A 333 -3.93 46.17 37.42
N VAL A 334 -3.52 44.99 36.96
CA VAL A 334 -4.40 43.83 36.80
C VAL A 334 -4.87 43.31 38.15
N GLU A 335 -3.98 43.30 39.15
CA GLU A 335 -4.32 42.95 40.53
C GLU A 335 -5.43 43.87 41.10
N ARG A 336 -5.38 45.18 40.80
CA ARG A 336 -6.42 46.13 41.20
C ARG A 336 -7.76 45.84 40.53
N TYR A 337 -7.78 45.57 39.22
CA TYR A 337 -9.00 45.19 38.51
C TYR A 337 -9.57 43.86 39.01
N TYR A 338 -8.72 42.88 39.27
CA TYR A 338 -9.14 41.57 39.80
C TYR A 338 -9.76 41.71 41.20
N LYS A 339 -9.16 42.52 42.08
CA LYS A 339 -9.73 42.87 43.40
C LYS A 339 -11.08 43.60 43.28
N LEU A 340 -11.21 44.53 42.33
CA LEU A 340 -12.49 45.21 42.06
C LEU A 340 -13.56 44.26 41.50
N PHE A 341 -13.16 43.29 40.69
CA PHE A 341 -14.05 42.28 40.11
C PHE A 341 -14.55 41.28 41.15
N ILE A 342 -13.65 40.76 42.00
CA ILE A 342 -14.03 39.90 43.14
C ILE A 342 -14.98 40.63 44.09
N LYS A 343 -14.67 41.89 44.43
CA LYS A 343 -15.53 42.72 45.28
C LYS A 343 -16.92 42.96 44.68
N LYS A 344 -17.04 42.96 43.34
CA LYS A 344 -18.31 43.13 42.63
C LYS A 344 -19.14 41.85 42.53
N ILE A 345 -18.51 40.68 42.68
CA ILE A 345 -19.15 39.36 42.58
C ILE A 345 -19.54 38.80 43.96
N GLY A 346 -19.15 39.46 45.06
CA GLY A 346 -19.72 39.19 46.38
C GLY A 346 -19.20 37.93 47.07
N PHE A 347 -17.96 37.53 46.78
CA PHE A 347 -17.21 36.61 47.65
C PHE A 347 -16.30 37.46 48.54
N ASP A 348 -16.80 37.79 49.73
CA ASP A 348 -15.96 38.15 50.89
C ASP A 348 -15.53 36.87 51.63
#